data_AF-A0A095SUZ3-F1
#
_entry.id   AF-A0A095SUZ3-F1
#
_cell.length_a   1.000
_cell.length_b   1.000
_cell.length_c   1.000
_cell.angle_alpha   90.00
_cell.angle_beta   90.00
_cell.angle_gamma   90.00
#
_symmetry.space_group_name_H-M   'P 1'
#
loop_
_entity.id
_entity.type
_entity.pdbx_description
1 polymer ?
#
loop_
_entity_poly.entity_id
_entity_poly.type
_entity_poly.pdbx_seq_one_letter_code
_entity_poly.pdbx_strand_id
1 'polypeptide(L)'
;MLRNKKRGSINVPQCSIVLNLEPILAARNIKTPYAYLVQQGINGNSVQKMLNGTSVQLNYDQLTKLCVSLNCTPNDLFATRDLQLPTEHALQSLKVLSKENVLSITDWLAGKTLEEIEELMKGK
;
A
#
# COMPACT_ATOMS: atom_id res chain seq x y z
N MET A 1 38.80 -9.24 -2.60
CA MET A 1 37.46 -8.91 -2.04
C MET A 1 36.87 -7.76 -2.84
N LEU A 2 35.86 -8.02 -3.69
CA LEU A 2 35.17 -6.98 -4.43
C LEU A 2 34.30 -6.19 -3.46
N ARG A 3 34.72 -4.97 -3.15
CA ARG A 3 34.00 -4.03 -2.30
C ARG A 3 32.71 -3.65 -3.03
N ASN A 4 31.55 -4.14 -2.56
CA ASN A 4 30.25 -3.74 -3.10
C ASN A 4 30.18 -2.20 -3.06
N LYS A 5 30.29 -1.55 -4.23
CA LYS A 5 30.00 -0.12 -4.35
C LYS A 5 28.57 0.05 -3.84
N LYS A 6 28.40 0.74 -2.71
CA LYS A 6 27.09 1.21 -2.27
C LYS A 6 26.53 1.97 -3.47
N ARG A 7 25.52 1.40 -4.15
CA ARG A 7 24.79 2.12 -5.20
C ARG A 7 24.40 3.44 -4.56
N GLY A 8 24.81 4.56 -5.16
CA GLY A 8 24.51 5.89 -4.63
C GLY A 8 23.04 5.97 -4.28
N SER A 9 22.71 6.68 -3.20
CA SER A 9 21.32 6.97 -2.86
C SER A 9 20.68 7.55 -4.12
N ILE A 10 19.77 6.79 -4.75
CA ILE A 10 18.93 7.35 -5.80
C ILE A 10 18.04 8.34 -5.05
N ASN A 11 18.46 9.60 -5.02
CA ASN A 11 17.56 10.69 -4.72
C ASN A 11 16.54 10.65 -5.85
N VAL A 12 15.34 10.12 -5.60
CA VAL A 12 14.26 10.08 -6.59
C VAL A 12 13.34 11.28 -6.33
N PRO A 13 13.59 12.45 -6.93
CA PRO A 13 12.48 13.32 -7.25
C PRO A 13 11.74 12.64 -8.43
N GLN A 14 10.66 11.94 -8.06
CA GLN A 14 9.51 11.64 -8.92
C GLN A 14 9.59 10.48 -9.94
N CYS A 15 9.45 9.25 -9.45
CA CYS A 15 8.78 8.21 -10.25
C CYS A 15 7.27 8.49 -10.30
N SER A 16 6.66 8.29 -11.48
CA SER A 16 5.22 8.44 -11.70
C SER A 16 4.39 7.25 -11.24
N ILE A 17 5.02 6.11 -10.94
CA ILE A 17 4.40 4.98 -10.24
C ILE A 17 5.09 4.87 -8.87
N VAL A 18 4.29 4.84 -7.83
CA VAL A 18 4.74 4.84 -6.44
C VAL A 18 4.06 3.73 -5.65
N LEU A 19 4.74 3.19 -4.65
CA LEU A 19 4.15 2.28 -3.69
C LEU A 19 3.24 3.07 -2.75
N ASN A 20 1.99 2.63 -2.60
CA ASN A 20 1.03 3.23 -1.68
C ASN A 20 0.33 2.13 -0.85
N LEU A 21 0.81 1.94 0.39
CA LEU A 21 0.24 0.94 1.30
C LEU A 21 -0.90 1.50 2.16
N GLU A 22 -1.06 2.81 2.25
CA GLU A 22 -2.02 3.44 3.15
C GLU A 22 -3.47 2.98 2.91
N PRO A 23 -3.99 2.93 1.67
CA PRO A 23 -5.37 2.51 1.41
C PRO A 23 -5.67 1.09 1.85
N ILE A 24 -4.75 0.16 1.58
CA ILE A 24 -4.97 -1.25 1.89
C ILE A 24 -4.83 -1.55 3.38
N LEU A 25 -3.91 -0.86 4.06
CA LEU A 25 -3.73 -1.00 5.51
C LEU A 25 -4.95 -0.47 6.27
N ALA A 26 -5.48 0.68 5.84
CA ALA A 26 -6.69 1.27 6.42
C ALA A 26 -7.94 0.43 6.14
N ALA A 27 -8.12 -0.04 4.90
CA ALA A 27 -9.24 -0.93 4.53
C ALA A 27 -9.25 -2.23 5.34
N ARG A 28 -8.08 -2.69 5.80
CA ARG A 28 -7.93 -3.88 6.66
C ARG A 28 -7.93 -3.58 8.16
N ASN A 29 -8.15 -2.34 8.57
CA ASN A 29 -8.13 -1.90 9.96
C ASN A 29 -6.80 -2.27 10.69
N ILE A 30 -5.67 -2.16 9.99
CA ILE A 30 -4.35 -2.44 10.57
C ILE A 30 -3.88 -1.21 11.35
N LYS A 31 -4.01 -1.26 12.68
CA LYS A 31 -3.67 -0.15 13.59
C LYS A 31 -2.17 0.11 13.73
N THR A 32 -1.35 -0.93 13.57
CA THR A 32 0.11 -0.85 13.73
C THR A 32 0.84 -1.33 12.47
N PRO A 33 0.80 -0.55 11.37
CA PRO A 33 1.39 -0.94 10.08
C PRO A 33 2.83 -1.43 10.16
N TYR A 34 3.66 -0.71 10.91
CA TYR A 34 5.08 -1.06 11.06
C TYR A 34 5.26 -2.45 11.66
N ALA A 35 4.61 -2.71 12.81
CA ALA A 35 4.71 -3.99 13.50
C ALA A 35 4.15 -5.13 12.64
N TYR A 36 3.00 -4.89 12.00
CA TYR A 36 2.37 -5.87 11.10
C TYR A 36 3.32 -6.29 9.97
N LEU A 37 3.94 -5.35 9.26
CA LEU A 37 4.83 -5.65 8.14
C LEU A 37 6.15 -6.30 8.58
N VAL A 38 6.69 -5.92 9.74
CA VAL A 38 7.87 -6.59 10.31
C VAL A 38 7.57 -8.05 10.68
N GLN A 39 6.38 -8.32 11.22
CA GLN A 39 5.93 -9.69 11.52
C GLN A 39 5.83 -10.58 10.26
N GLN A 40 5.58 -9.99 9.08
CA GLN A 40 5.62 -10.71 7.81
C GLN A 40 7.04 -10.97 7.28
N GLY A 41 8.08 -10.65 8.06
CA GLY A 41 9.48 -10.90 7.70
C GLY A 41 10.06 -9.87 6.73
N ILE A 42 9.52 -8.65 6.70
CA ILE A 42 10.10 -7.51 5.98
C ILE A 42 11.03 -6.75 6.94
N ASN A 43 12.24 -6.43 6.50
CA ASN A 43 13.18 -5.70 7.37
C ASN A 43 12.65 -4.29 7.74
N GLY A 44 12.89 -3.86 8.97
CA GLY A 44 12.35 -2.60 9.50
C GLY A 44 12.72 -1.36 8.69
N ASN A 45 13.94 -1.30 8.15
CA ASN A 45 14.38 -0.19 7.30
C ASN A 45 13.56 -0.09 6.00
N SER A 46 13.19 -1.23 5.41
CA SER A 46 12.36 -1.27 4.21
C SER A 46 10.92 -0.93 4.56
N VAL A 47 10.39 -1.47 5.66
CA VAL A 47 9.06 -1.13 6.16
C VAL A 47 8.92 0.38 6.37
N GLN A 48 9.88 1.02 7.04
CA GLN A 48 9.86 2.47 7.25
C GLN A 48 9.81 3.24 5.93
N LYS A 49 10.61 2.84 4.94
CA LYS A 49 10.61 3.48 3.61
C LYS A 49 9.32 3.24 2.85
N MET A 50 8.75 2.05 2.95
CA MET A 50 7.48 1.67 2.30
C MET A 50 6.32 2.48 2.86
N LEU A 51 6.19 2.57 4.18
CA LEU A 51 5.14 3.34 4.85
C LEU A 51 5.24 4.84 4.57
N ASN A 52 6.47 5.36 4.47
CA ASN A 52 6.69 6.77 4.14
C ASN A 52 6.55 7.05 2.62
N GLY A 53 6.25 6.06 1.79
CA GLY A 53 6.18 6.23 0.32
C GLY A 53 7.52 6.61 -0.33
N THR A 54 8.65 6.38 0.36
CA THR A 54 10.01 6.70 -0.10
C THR A 54 10.77 5.47 -0.59
N SER A 55 10.11 4.31 -0.66
CA SER A 55 10.71 3.09 -1.15
C SER A 55 10.99 3.18 -2.65
N VAL A 56 12.26 3.07 -3.03
CA VAL A 56 12.72 3.12 -4.42
C VAL A 56 12.82 1.73 -5.04
N GLN A 57 12.89 0.68 -4.20
CA GLN A 57 13.09 -0.69 -4.64
C GLN A 57 12.18 -1.60 -3.83
N LEU A 58 11.41 -2.41 -4.54
CA LEU A 58 10.64 -3.52 -4.01
C LEU A 58 11.14 -4.78 -4.69
N ASN A 59 11.64 -5.75 -3.93
CA ASN A 59 12.02 -7.05 -4.50
C ASN A 59 10.79 -7.98 -4.56
N TYR A 60 10.90 -9.06 -5.34
CA TYR A 60 9.79 -10.00 -5.54
C TYR A 60 9.37 -10.73 -4.25
N ASP A 61 10.31 -10.99 -3.34
CA ASP A 61 10.00 -11.60 -2.04
C ASP A 61 9.12 -10.68 -1.19
N GLN A 62 9.46 -9.39 -1.12
CA GLN A 62 8.68 -8.36 -0.43
C GLN A 62 7.31 -8.18 -1.08
N LEU A 63 7.25 -8.11 -2.42
CA LEU A 63 5.99 -8.01 -3.15
C LEU A 63 5.08 -9.22 -2.85
N THR A 64 5.64 -10.43 -2.88
CA THR A 64 4.90 -11.66 -2.59
C THR A 64 4.39 -11.67 -1.15
N LYS A 65 5.25 -11.34 -0.18
CA LYS A 65 4.86 -11.24 1.24
C LYS A 65 3.73 -10.24 1.45
N LEU A 66 3.79 -9.07 0.81
CA LEU A 66 2.73 -8.06 0.87
C LEU A 66 1.43 -8.59 0.28
N CYS A 67 1.46 -9.12 -0.95
CA CYS A 67 0.25 -9.61 -1.61
C CYS A 67 -0.42 -10.78 -0.87
N VAL A 68 0.37 -11.71 -0.35
CA VAL A 68 -0.14 -12.88 0.41
C VAL A 68 -0.70 -12.45 1.76
N SER A 69 0.03 -11.62 2.53
CA SER A 69 -0.42 -11.20 3.86
C SER A 69 -1.62 -10.26 3.81
N LEU A 70 -1.64 -9.35 2.83
CA LEU A 70 -2.71 -8.38 2.62
C LEU A 70 -3.76 -8.87 1.61
N ASN A 71 -3.77 -10.16 1.25
CA ASN A 71 -4.69 -10.78 0.27
C ASN A 71 -5.13 -9.80 -0.84
N CYS A 72 -4.16 -9.36 -1.65
CA CYS A 72 -4.33 -8.35 -2.70
C CYS A 72 -3.51 -8.67 -3.94
N THR A 73 -3.73 -7.90 -5.00
CA THR A 73 -2.95 -7.96 -6.23
C THR A 73 -1.80 -6.94 -6.19
N PRO A 74 -0.73 -7.13 -7.01
CA PRO A 74 0.32 -6.12 -7.13
C PRO A 74 -0.22 -4.73 -7.49
N ASN A 75 -1.25 -4.65 -8.34
CA ASN A 75 -1.87 -3.39 -8.75
C ASN A 75 -2.49 -2.62 -7.57
N ASP A 76 -2.93 -3.32 -6.52
CA ASP A 76 -3.50 -2.68 -5.32
C ASP A 76 -2.46 -1.97 -4.45
N LEU A 77 -1.18 -2.30 -4.62
CA LEU A 77 -0.07 -1.74 -3.84
C LEU A 77 0.55 -0.52 -4.52
N PHE A 78 0.28 -0.28 -5.80
CA PHE A 78 0.87 0.81 -6.57
C PHE A 78 -0.17 1.87 -6.93
N ALA A 79 0.29 3.11 -6.99
CA ALA A 79 -0.48 4.25 -7.43
C ALA A 79 0.30 5.08 -8.45
N THR A 80 -0.42 5.81 -9.29
CA THR A 80 0.17 6.77 -10.23
C THR A 80 0.21 8.16 -9.60
N ARG A 81 1.28 8.92 -9.88
CA ARG A 81 1.44 10.33 -9.51
C ARG A 81 1.92 11.09 -10.74
N ASP A 82 1.24 12.20 -11.05
CA ASP A 82 1.62 13.12 -12.12
C ASP A 82 1.82 12.42 -13.49
N LEU A 83 1.04 11.36 -13.75
CA LEU A 83 1.11 10.57 -14.98
C LEU A 83 -0.07 10.91 -15.89
N GLN A 84 0.21 11.51 -17.04
CA GLN A 84 -0.78 11.70 -18.11
C GLN A 84 -0.73 10.49 -19.02
N LEU A 85 -1.80 9.69 -19.00
CA LEU A 85 -1.94 8.51 -19.85
C LEU A 85 -2.98 8.78 -20.95
N PRO A 86 -2.79 8.21 -22.16
CA PRO A 86 -3.85 8.16 -23.16
C PRO A 86 -5.11 7.49 -22.60
N THR A 87 -6.29 7.85 -23.12
CA THR A 87 -7.61 7.42 -22.64
C THR A 87 -7.80 5.89 -22.61
N GLU A 88 -7.11 5.13 -23.46
CA GLU A 88 -7.25 3.67 -23.57
C GLU A 88 -6.01 2.91 -23.03
N HIS A 89 -5.21 3.52 -22.16
CA HIS A 89 -3.97 2.90 -21.70
C HIS A 89 -4.20 1.96 -20.49
N ALA A 90 -3.64 0.74 -20.53
CA ALA A 90 -3.82 -0.28 -19.49
C ALA A 90 -3.44 0.18 -18.06
N LEU A 91 -2.45 1.06 -17.92
CA LEU A 91 -2.04 1.61 -16.59
C LEU A 91 -3.10 2.48 -15.92
N GLN A 92 -4.20 2.84 -16.60
CA GLN A 92 -5.34 3.49 -15.94
C GLN A 92 -6.03 2.60 -14.90
N SER A 93 -5.77 1.28 -14.91
CA SER A 93 -6.24 0.40 -13.84
C SER A 93 -5.61 0.70 -12.48
N LEU A 94 -4.48 1.43 -12.44
CA LEU A 94 -3.85 1.85 -11.19
C LEU A 94 -4.55 3.06 -10.60
N LYS A 95 -4.63 3.11 -9.28
CA LYS A 95 -5.22 4.24 -8.56
C LYS A 95 -4.35 5.48 -8.70
N VAL A 96 -4.97 6.65 -8.78
CA VAL A 96 -4.25 7.93 -8.69
C VAL A 96 -3.93 8.19 -7.22
N LEU A 97 -2.71 8.63 -6.94
CA LEU A 97 -2.30 9.03 -5.60
C LEU A 97 -3.03 10.33 -5.21
N SER A 98 -4.18 10.20 -4.56
CA SER A 98 -4.89 11.30 -3.93
C SER A 98 -4.65 11.27 -2.41
N LYS A 99 -4.66 12.45 -1.78
CA LYS A 99 -4.65 12.59 -0.31
C LYS A 99 -6.06 12.51 0.28
N GLU A 100 -7.03 12.04 -0.49
CA GLU A 100 -8.42 11.96 -0.04
C GLU A 100 -8.51 11.03 1.17
N ASN A 101 -9.40 11.38 2.10
CA ASN A 101 -9.59 10.66 3.36
C ASN A 101 -9.75 9.17 3.06
N VAL A 102 -8.72 8.39 3.40
CA VAL A 102 -8.79 6.94 3.35
C VAL A 102 -9.80 6.52 4.41
N LEU A 103 -11.06 6.37 4.01
CA LEU A 103 -12.14 5.98 4.90
C LEU A 103 -11.83 4.56 5.41
N SER A 104 -11.48 4.46 6.70
CA SER A 104 -11.39 3.17 7.35
C SER A 104 -12.80 2.58 7.44
N ILE A 105 -12.92 1.28 7.21
CA ILE A 105 -14.19 0.56 7.39
C ILE A 105 -14.74 0.80 8.79
N THR A 106 -13.87 0.96 9.79
CA THR A 106 -14.28 1.28 11.17
C THR A 106 -14.94 2.63 11.30
N ASP A 107 -14.48 3.64 10.58
CA ASP A 107 -15.02 5.00 10.67
C ASP A 107 -16.41 5.04 10.03
N TRP A 108 -16.60 4.27 8.96
CA TRP A 108 -17.91 4.07 8.34
C TRP A 108 -18.87 3.28 9.24
N LEU A 109 -18.39 2.22 9.90
CA LEU A 109 -19.20 1.43 10.84
C LEU A 109 -19.55 2.20 12.11
N ALA A 110 -18.69 3.12 12.58
CA ALA A 110 -18.91 3.89 13.80
C ALA A 110 -20.15 4.80 13.71
N GLY A 111 -20.58 5.18 12.51
CA GLY A 111 -21.77 6.00 12.29
C GLY A 111 -23.10 5.22 12.21
N LYS A 112 -23.07 3.89 12.27
CA LYS A 112 -24.24 3.02 12.07
C LYS A 112 -24.82 2.51 13.40
N THR A 113 -26.12 2.20 13.40
CA THR A 113 -26.77 1.56 14.56
C THR A 113 -26.43 0.07 14.62
N LEU A 114 -26.63 -0.54 15.79
CA LEU A 114 -26.40 -1.98 16.00
C LEU A 114 -27.22 -2.83 15.01
N GLU A 115 -28.48 -2.45 14.78
CA GLU A 115 -29.41 -3.16 13.89
C GLU A 115 -28.89 -3.19 12.44
N GLU A 116 -28.40 -2.05 11.93
CA GLU A 116 -27.80 -1.97 10.59
C GLU A 116 -26.55 -2.83 10.46
N ILE A 117 -25.73 -2.89 11.51
CA ILE A 117 -24.50 -3.69 11.53
C ILE A 117 -24.84 -5.19 11.50
N GLU A 118 -25.83 -5.61 12.29
CA GLU A 118 -26.29 -7.00 12.33
C GLU A 118 -26.87 -7.46 10.99
N GLU A 119 -27.63 -6.62 10.29
CA GLU A 119 -28.13 -6.92 8.95
C GLU A 119 -26.99 -7.14 7.94
N LEU A 120 -25.94 -6.30 7.99
CA LEU A 120 -24.77 -6.44 7.12
C LEU A 120 -23.98 -7.73 7.41
N MET A 121 -24.01 -8.21 8.64
CA MET A 121 -23.31 -9.45 9.04
C MET A 121 -24.15 -10.71 8.82
N LYS A 122 -25.49 -10.62 8.76
CA LYS A 122 -26.39 -11.77 8.51
C LYS A 122 -26.27 -12.40 7.12
N GLY A 123 -25.65 -11.70 6.16
CA GLY A 123 -25.43 -12.20 4.79
C GLY A 123 -24.15 -13.02 4.60
N LYS A 124 -23.49 -13.47 5.67
CA LYS A 124 -22.27 -14.31 5.62
C LYS A 124 -22.51 -15.74 6.09
#